data_AF-A0A7S4RUF9-F1
#
_entry.id   AF-A0A7S4RUF9-F1
#
_cell.length_a   1.000
_cell.length_b   1.000
_cell.length_c   1.000
_cell.angle_alpha   90.00
_cell.angle_beta   90.00
_cell.angle_gamma   90.00
#
_symmetry.space_group_name_H-M   'P 1'
#
loop_
_entity.id
_entity.type
_entity.pdbx_description
1 polymer ?
#
loop_
_entity_poly.entity_id
_entity_poly.type
_entity_poly.pdbx_seq_one_letter_code
_entity_poly.pdbx_strand_id
1 'polypeptide(L)'
;VQSADEVSYHMIEVAYSALKLQKGHTEPLTPAPKKFALAEAGISPQKTEVAATVEAPKAAAVAAPKEPLSGSALKKAMLRFIQKEGEGRPEGVSLAAVCKHVDGTPASDATSALQKLVDAGEIYTTIDDEHFLCL
;
A
#
# COMPACT_ATOMS: atom_id res chain seq x y z
N VAL A 1 25.64 24.47 2.10
CA VAL A 1 24.93 24.14 0.85
C VAL A 1 25.95 23.59 -0.13
N GLN A 2 26.10 22.27 -0.15
CA GLN A 2 27.04 21.55 -0.99
C GLN A 2 26.37 20.88 -2.20
N SER A 3 25.03 20.75 -2.18
CA SER A 3 24.24 20.21 -3.30
C SER A 3 22.89 20.91 -3.46
N ALA A 4 22.27 20.74 -4.63
CA ALA A 4 20.92 21.23 -4.90
C ALA A 4 19.84 20.53 -4.04
N ASP A 5 20.13 19.30 -3.62
CA ASP A 5 19.24 18.51 -2.78
C ASP A 5 19.15 19.10 -1.36
N GLU A 6 20.26 19.60 -0.80
CA GLU A 6 20.25 20.32 0.48
C GLU A 6 19.40 21.60 0.43
N VAL A 7 19.46 22.34 -0.69
CA VAL A 7 18.61 23.54 -0.88
C VAL A 7 17.14 23.17 -0.93
N SER A 8 16.82 22.13 -1.70
CA SER A 8 15.45 21.66 -1.89
C SER A 8 14.86 21.13 -0.57
N TYR A 9 15.65 20.37 0.18
CA TYR A 9 15.30 19.88 1.51
C TYR A 9 14.94 21.04 2.46
N HIS A 10 15.78 22.08 2.53
CA HIS A 10 15.50 23.25 3.37
C HIS A 10 14.28 24.05 2.91
N MET A 11 14.04 24.16 1.61
CA MET A 11 12.85 24.85 1.08
C MET A 11 11.55 24.14 1.50
N ILE A 12 11.55 22.80 1.48
CA ILE A 12 10.40 22.00 1.92
C ILE A 12 10.20 22.13 3.42
N GLU A 13 11.27 22.06 4.22
CA GLU A 13 11.19 22.24 5.69
C GLU A 13 10.65 23.62 6.09
N VAL A 14 11.08 24.67 5.41
CA VAL A 14 10.61 26.04 5.66
C VAL A 14 9.13 26.17 5.32
N ALA A 15 8.71 25.65 4.16
CA ALA A 15 7.30 25.67 3.75
C ALA A 15 6.42 24.89 4.72
N TYR A 16 6.87 23.71 5.16
CA TYR A 16 6.16 22.88 6.13
C TYR A 16 6.02 23.58 7.49
N SER A 17 7.10 24.17 7.99
CA SER A 17 7.10 24.89 9.26
C SER A 17 6.18 26.12 9.21
N ALA A 18 6.19 26.86 8.09
CA ALA A 18 5.29 27.99 7.88
C ALA A 18 3.81 27.56 7.87
N LEU A 19 3.48 26.46 7.19
CA LEU A 19 2.13 25.88 7.19
C LEU A 19 1.69 25.44 8.59
N LYS A 20 2.60 24.84 9.36
CA LYS A 20 2.32 24.42 10.74
C LYS A 20 2.05 25.61 11.66
N LEU A 21 2.79 26.71 11.49
CA LEU A 21 2.55 27.95 12.23
C LEU A 21 1.26 28.65 11.80
N GLN A 22 0.95 28.70 10.50
CA GLN A 22 -0.29 29.29 9.98
C GLN A 22 -1.54 28.57 10.45
N LYS A 23 -1.48 27.23 10.58
CA LYS A 23 -2.62 26.44 11.04
C LYS A 23 -3.00 26.71 12.50
N GLY A 24 -2.13 27.39 13.26
CA GLY A 24 -2.37 27.77 14.65
C GLY A 24 -2.48 26.55 15.57
N HIS A 25 -2.07 26.70 16.83
CA HIS A 25 -2.43 25.76 17.87
C HIS A 25 -3.95 25.90 18.10
N THR A 26 -4.76 25.16 17.34
CA THR A 26 -6.18 25.03 17.62
C THR A 26 -6.27 24.28 18.95
N GLU A 27 -6.50 25.01 20.04
CA GLU A 27 -6.81 24.38 21.32
C GLU A 27 -7.94 23.37 21.09
N PRO A 28 -7.82 22.12 21.58
CA PRO A 28 -8.88 21.15 21.42
C PRO A 28 -10.10 21.66 22.19
N LEU A 29 -11.14 22.11 21.48
CA LEU A 29 -12.46 22.27 22.05
C LEU A 29 -12.87 20.91 22.64
N THR A 30 -12.88 20.85 23.96
CA THR A 30 -13.41 19.72 24.74
C THR A 30 -14.85 19.45 24.30
N PRO A 31 -15.17 18.26 23.75
CA PRO A 31 -16.54 17.96 23.39
C PRO A 31 -17.37 17.79 24.66
N ALA A 32 -18.46 18.57 24.77
CA ALA A 32 -19.44 18.44 25.85
C ALA A 32 -20.07 17.03 25.88
N PRO A 33 -20.38 16.47 27.07
CA PRO A 33 -20.90 15.11 27.18
C PRO A 33 -22.32 14.97 26.61
N LYS A 34 -22.48 14.12 25.59
CA LYS A 34 -23.78 13.68 25.05
C LYS A 34 -24.48 12.76 26.05
N LYS A 35 -25.71 13.11 26.42
CA LYS A 35 -26.63 12.23 27.15
C LYS A 35 -27.01 11.04 26.25
N PHE A 36 -26.83 9.83 26.77
CA PHE A 36 -27.35 8.60 26.17
C PHE A 36 -28.87 8.54 26.33
N ALA A 37 -29.58 8.26 25.24
CA ALA A 37 -30.94 7.75 25.27
C ALA A 37 -30.94 6.37 24.60
N LEU A 38 -31.59 5.43 25.27
CA LEU A 38 -31.64 3.99 25.02
C LEU A 38 -33.01 3.65 24.40
N ALA A 39 -33.11 2.46 23.77
CA ALA A 39 -34.30 1.75 23.26
C ALA A 39 -34.67 2.05 21.79
N GLU A 40 -35.07 1.10 20.93
CA GLU A 40 -35.40 -0.32 21.08
C GLU A 40 -35.54 -1.03 19.71
N ALA A 41 -35.36 -2.36 19.75
CA ALA A 41 -35.83 -3.47 18.91
C ALA A 41 -36.43 -3.28 17.48
N GLY A 42 -35.97 -4.14 16.55
CA GLY A 42 -36.61 -4.38 15.25
C GLY A 42 -36.09 -5.61 14.47
N ILE A 43 -36.56 -6.80 14.89
CA ILE A 43 -36.87 -8.07 14.19
C ILE A 43 -36.41 -8.29 12.70
N SER A 44 -35.81 -9.48 12.45
CA SER A 44 -35.34 -10.14 11.20
C SER A 44 -36.47 -10.60 10.23
N PRO A 45 -36.27 -11.06 8.96
CA PRO A 45 -35.67 -12.38 8.62
C PRO A 45 -34.93 -12.56 7.26
N GLN A 46 -34.28 -13.72 7.11
CA GLN A 46 -33.44 -14.27 6.03
C GLN A 46 -34.13 -14.46 4.65
N LYS A 47 -33.35 -14.46 3.53
CA LYS A 47 -33.63 -15.31 2.35
C LYS A 47 -32.50 -15.46 1.30
N THR A 48 -32.14 -16.74 1.04
CA THR A 48 -31.76 -17.40 -0.23
C THR A 48 -30.33 -17.36 -0.81
N GLU A 49 -29.77 -18.58 -0.86
CA GLU A 49 -28.68 -19.11 -1.69
C GLU A 49 -28.96 -19.03 -3.20
N VAL A 50 -27.91 -18.89 -4.03
CA VAL A 50 -27.76 -19.70 -5.25
C VAL A 50 -26.28 -19.99 -5.50
N ALA A 51 -25.95 -21.28 -5.54
CA ALA A 51 -24.70 -21.82 -6.05
C ALA A 51 -24.80 -22.07 -7.57
N ALA A 52 -23.73 -21.83 -8.33
CA ALA A 52 -23.44 -22.53 -9.59
C ALA A 52 -21.97 -22.32 -10.03
N THR A 53 -21.14 -23.31 -9.71
CA THR A 53 -20.22 -24.09 -10.58
C THR A 53 -20.43 -23.87 -12.11
N VAL A 54 -19.47 -23.90 -13.07
CA VAL A 54 -18.40 -24.87 -13.36
C VAL A 54 -17.41 -24.30 -14.43
N GLU A 55 -16.14 -24.75 -14.34
CA GLU A 55 -15.14 -25.07 -15.40
C GLU A 55 -14.27 -24.03 -16.16
N ALA A 56 -12.97 -24.32 -16.04
CA ALA A 56 -11.78 -23.94 -16.81
C ALA A 56 -11.77 -24.67 -18.19
N PRO A 57 -10.65 -24.78 -18.97
CA PRO A 57 -9.29 -24.25 -18.81
C PRO A 57 -8.65 -23.68 -20.11
N LYS A 58 -7.57 -22.87 -19.99
CA LYS A 58 -6.52 -22.88 -21.03
C LYS A 58 -5.15 -22.35 -20.57
N ALA A 59 -4.20 -23.29 -20.61
CA ALA A 59 -2.79 -23.18 -21.01
C ALA A 59 -1.81 -22.28 -20.22
N ALA A 60 -0.92 -23.01 -19.53
CA ALA A 60 0.53 -22.99 -19.70
C ALA A 60 1.30 -21.70 -19.35
N ALA A 61 1.98 -21.76 -18.20
CA ALA A 61 3.42 -21.55 -18.18
C ALA A 61 4.02 -22.35 -17.02
N VAL A 62 5.00 -23.19 -17.33
CA VAL A 62 5.83 -23.89 -16.35
C VAL A 62 6.61 -22.83 -15.58
N ALA A 63 6.15 -22.48 -14.39
CA ALA A 63 6.93 -21.68 -13.46
C ALA A 63 8.02 -22.59 -12.88
N ALA A 64 9.27 -22.31 -13.25
CA ALA A 64 10.44 -22.86 -12.59
C ALA A 64 10.30 -22.72 -11.06
N PRO A 65 10.83 -23.66 -10.25
CA PRO A 65 10.77 -23.55 -8.81
C PRO A 65 11.52 -22.27 -8.40
N LYS A 66 10.76 -21.22 -8.09
CA LYS A 66 11.29 -19.99 -7.51
C LYS A 66 11.67 -20.38 -6.09
N GLU A 67 12.96 -20.58 -5.86
CA GLU A 67 13.50 -20.72 -4.51
C GLU A 67 12.94 -19.60 -3.62
N PRO A 68 12.62 -19.87 -2.34
CA PRO A 68 12.08 -18.87 -1.44
C PRO A 68 13.10 -17.75 -1.25
N LEU A 69 12.95 -16.69 -2.05
CA LEU A 69 13.80 -15.51 -1.98
C LEU A 69 13.58 -14.86 -0.62
N SER A 70 14.68 -14.68 0.13
CA SER A 70 14.64 -14.13 1.48
C SER A 70 15.56 -12.91 1.58
N GLY A 71 15.19 -11.96 2.45
CA GLY A 71 16.00 -10.78 2.75
C GLY A 71 16.21 -9.84 1.57
N SER A 72 17.47 -9.52 1.24
CA SER A 72 17.82 -8.55 0.21
C SER A 72 17.53 -9.03 -1.21
N ALA A 73 17.54 -10.35 -1.45
CA ALA A 73 17.20 -10.94 -2.74
C ALA A 73 15.70 -10.75 -3.08
N LEU A 74 14.84 -10.90 -2.07
CA LEU A 74 13.40 -10.66 -2.20
C LEU A 74 13.12 -9.21 -2.58
N LYS A 75 13.72 -8.27 -1.85
CA LYS A 75 13.59 -6.82 -2.13
C LYS A 75 13.99 -6.47 -3.55
N LYS A 76 15.17 -6.91 -4.00
CA LYS A 76 15.65 -6.65 -5.37
C LYS A 76 14.74 -7.26 -6.44
N ALA A 77 14.19 -8.45 -6.19
CA ALA A 77 13.25 -9.09 -7.11
C ALA A 77 11.94 -8.31 -7.21
N MET A 78 11.38 -7.86 -6.08
CA MET A 78 10.18 -7.02 -6.04
C MET A 78 10.41 -5.69 -6.74
N LEU A 79 11.56 -5.05 -6.52
CA LEU A 79 11.91 -3.78 -7.16
C LEU A 79 12.02 -3.89 -8.67
N ARG A 80 12.73 -4.91 -9.16
CA ARG A 80 12.80 -5.18 -10.60
C ARG A 80 11.44 -5.45 -11.21
N PHE A 81 10.57 -6.14 -10.47
CA PHE A 81 9.21 -6.42 -10.93
C PHE A 81 8.36 -5.15 -10.99
N ILE A 82 8.38 -4.33 -9.93
CA ILE A 82 7.65 -3.05 -9.88
C ILE A 82 8.15 -2.09 -10.95
N GLN A 83 9.47 -2.00 -11.16
CA GLN A 83 10.05 -1.18 -12.21
C GLN A 83 9.58 -1.64 -13.60
N LYS A 84 9.60 -2.95 -13.88
CA LYS A 84 9.24 -3.49 -15.18
C LYS A 84 7.74 -3.44 -15.50
N GLU A 85 6.88 -3.76 -14.54
CA GLU A 85 5.42 -3.74 -14.73
C GLU A 85 4.80 -2.36 -14.50
N GLY A 86 5.46 -1.50 -13.72
CA GLY A 86 5.03 -0.13 -13.47
C GLY A 86 5.38 0.81 -14.63
N GLU A 87 6.42 0.50 -15.42
CA GLU A 87 6.79 1.25 -16.61
C GLU A 87 5.69 1.12 -17.69
N GLY A 88 4.82 2.13 -17.75
CA GLY A 88 3.68 2.18 -18.67
C GLY A 88 2.30 2.06 -18.01
N ARG A 89 2.23 1.87 -16.70
CA ARG A 89 0.96 1.93 -15.94
C ARG A 89 0.97 3.12 -14.98
N PRO A 90 0.16 4.17 -15.22
CA PRO A 90 0.11 5.32 -14.33
C PRO A 90 -0.42 4.96 -12.93
N GLU A 91 -1.18 3.86 -12.84
CA GLU A 91 -1.71 3.35 -11.58
C GLU A 91 -0.65 2.61 -10.77
N GLY A 92 0.38 2.04 -11.42
CA GLY A 92 1.42 1.23 -10.79
C GLY A 92 1.15 -0.26 -10.78
N VAL A 93 1.87 -0.98 -9.92
CA VAL A 93 1.78 -2.43 -9.76
C VAL A 93 1.03 -2.74 -8.48
N SER A 94 -0.04 -3.54 -8.60
CA SER A 94 -0.86 -3.91 -7.45
C SER A 94 -0.16 -4.91 -6.53
N LEU A 95 -0.45 -4.85 -5.23
CA LEU A 95 0.04 -5.79 -4.22
C LEU A 95 -0.23 -7.25 -4.63
N ALA A 96 -1.41 -7.53 -5.18
CA ALA A 96 -1.77 -8.86 -5.67
C ALA A 96 -0.85 -9.37 -6.79
N ALA A 97 -0.42 -8.48 -7.71
CA ALA A 97 0.53 -8.84 -8.76
C ALA A 97 1.93 -9.10 -8.20
N VAL A 98 2.34 -8.31 -7.19
CA VAL A 98 3.63 -8.52 -6.50
C VAL A 98 3.63 -9.84 -5.75
N CYS A 99 2.58 -10.15 -4.97
CA CYS A 99 2.46 -11.44 -4.28
C CYS A 99 2.51 -12.63 -5.23
N LYS A 100 1.84 -12.55 -6.39
CA LYS A 100 1.97 -13.57 -7.47
C LYS A 100 3.39 -13.67 -8.03
N HIS A 101 4.15 -12.58 -8.05
CA HIS A 101 5.53 -12.65 -8.51
C HIS A 101 6.41 -13.43 -7.53
N VAL A 102 6.13 -13.33 -6.23
CA VAL A 102 6.86 -13.97 -5.12
C VAL A 102 6.04 -15.10 -4.47
N ASP A 103 5.40 -15.95 -5.26
CA ASP A 103 4.60 -17.13 -4.84
C ASP A 103 5.30 -18.10 -3.85
N GLY A 104 6.58 -17.89 -3.50
CA GLY A 104 7.33 -18.65 -2.50
C GLY A 104 7.48 -17.97 -1.13
N THR A 105 6.96 -16.75 -0.95
CA THR A 105 7.10 -15.96 0.28
C THR A 105 5.72 -15.68 0.89
N PRO A 106 5.54 -15.83 2.22
CA PRO A 106 4.26 -15.51 2.85
C PRO A 106 3.90 -14.04 2.67
N ALA A 107 2.61 -13.75 2.56
CA ALA A 107 2.11 -12.40 2.30
C ALA A 107 2.57 -11.39 3.37
N SER A 108 2.74 -11.82 4.63
CA SER A 108 3.27 -10.99 5.72
C SER A 108 4.70 -10.50 5.48
N ASP A 109 5.54 -11.35 4.90
CA ASP A 109 6.94 -11.03 4.65
C ASP A 109 7.08 -10.18 3.39
N ALA A 110 6.23 -10.43 2.40
CA ALA A 110 6.12 -9.60 1.21
C ALA A 110 5.68 -8.17 1.56
N THR A 111 4.64 -8.00 2.38
CA THR A 111 4.20 -6.67 2.84
C THR A 111 5.23 -5.98 3.72
N SER A 112 5.90 -6.70 4.62
CA SER A 112 7.01 -6.14 5.40
C SER A 112 8.19 -5.71 4.51
N ALA A 113 8.49 -6.47 3.45
CA ALA A 113 9.54 -6.12 2.50
C ALA A 113 9.16 -4.90 1.65
N LEU A 114 7.91 -4.82 1.19
CA LEU A 114 7.34 -3.65 0.51
C LEU A 114 7.39 -2.40 1.39
N GLN A 115 6.95 -2.49 2.64
CA GLN A 115 7.01 -1.37 3.58
C GLN A 115 8.44 -0.86 3.74
N LYS A 116 9.42 -1.76 3.88
CA LYS A 116 10.84 -1.36 3.96
C LYS A 116 11.36 -0.69 2.68
N LEU A 117 10.78 -1.00 1.51
CA LEU A 117 11.13 -0.34 0.25
C LEU A 117 10.48 1.05 0.16
N VAL A 118 9.26 1.20 0.68
CA VAL A 118 8.59 2.49 0.84
C VAL A 118 9.37 3.38 1.81
N ASP A 119 9.72 2.86 2.99
CA ASP A 119 10.49 3.59 4.01
C ASP A 119 11.89 3.99 3.52
N ALA A 120 12.50 3.17 2.64
CA ALA A 120 13.78 3.48 2.00
C ALA A 120 13.66 4.50 0.86
N GLY A 121 12.43 4.83 0.43
CA GLY A 121 12.19 5.73 -0.70
C GLY A 121 12.54 5.13 -2.06
N GLU A 122 12.56 3.80 -2.19
CA GLU A 122 12.80 3.16 -3.50
C GLU A 122 11.49 2.97 -4.29
N ILE A 123 10.36 2.91 -3.59
CA ILE A 123 9.01 2.85 -4.18
C ILE A 123 8.06 3.77 -3.39
N TYR A 124 6.97 4.18 -4.00
CA TYR A 124 5.90 4.94 -3.35
C TYR A 124 4.52 4.36 -3.66
N THR A 125 3.56 4.58 -2.76
CA THR A 125 2.15 4.23 -3.00
C THR A 125 1.46 5.30 -3.84
N THR A 126 0.53 4.88 -4.71
CA THR A 126 -0.29 5.80 -5.51
C THR A 126 -1.61 6.12 -4.79
N ILE A 127 -2.67 6.44 -5.52
CA ILE A 127 -3.93 6.96 -4.98
C ILE A 127 -4.60 5.99 -3.99
N ASP A 128 -4.43 4.68 -4.19
CA ASP A 128 -5.23 3.66 -3.53
C ASP A 128 -4.48 2.85 -2.46
N ASP A 129 -3.24 3.20 -2.11
CA ASP A 129 -2.35 2.48 -1.16
C ASP A 129 -2.04 1.00 -1.50
N GLU A 130 -2.74 0.41 -2.46
CA GLU A 130 -2.58 -0.96 -2.94
C GLU A 130 -1.68 -1.06 -4.17
N HIS A 131 -1.30 0.09 -4.74
CA HIS A 131 -0.48 0.18 -5.93
C HIS A 131 0.85 0.88 -5.66
N PHE A 132 1.91 0.31 -6.22
CA PHE A 132 3.28 0.76 -6.02
C PHE A 132 3.92 1.16 -7.34
N LEU A 133 4.68 2.26 -7.32
CA LEU A 133 5.52 2.71 -8.42
C LEU A 133 6.96 2.88 -7.92
N CYS A 134 7.92 2.66 -8.81
CA CYS A 134 9.30 3.05 -8.57
C CYS A 134 9.47 4.56 -8.75
N LEU A 135 10.36 5.13 -7.94
CA LEU A 135 10.88 6.48 -8.12
C LEU A 135 11.82 6.56 -9.33
#